data_AF-A0A645FXR0-F1
#
_entry.id   AF-A0A645FXR0-F1
#
_cell.length_a   1.000
_cell.length_b   1.000
_cell.length_c   1.000
_cell.angle_alpha   90.00
_cell.angle_beta   90.00
_cell.angle_gamma   90.00
#
_symmetry.space_group_name_H-M   'P 1'
#
loop_
_entity.id
_entity.type
_entity.pdbx_description
1 polymer ?
#
loop_
_entity_poly.entity_id
_entity_poly.type
_entity_poly.pdbx_seq_one_letter_code
_entity_poly.pdbx_strand_id
1 'polypeptide(L)'
;MVSANDAAVALAEHVSGSVEAFAEKMNEKAMELGATHSHFSNPHGLHEPDHYSTAYDMAIIFSDALKHPEFLRIANTSFVSMPWHGKTEPREIYHATLQALPYPWVIANKNGYTDEAGQTLVYGAQKDSTRFVAVIMNSQDIWNEMDYVLNIAYEAINRSILIQKGTDLEFGTSKWKMADDLTVVTGQSLNQDKNYLLKLDPVSSRLKLEWRETMIAEESIQKTSSLEEVWYESPWVFWIPWLVIPCWISFFRAMLRAKSKQKNR
;
A
#
# COMPACT_ATOMS: atom_id res chain seq x y z
N MET A 1 5.59 10.05 -12.96
CA MET A 1 6.08 10.70 -14.21
C MET A 1 7.56 11.11 -14.13
N VAL A 2 7.92 12.25 -13.52
CA VAL A 2 9.32 12.77 -13.58
C VAL A 2 9.98 13.09 -12.22
N SER A 3 9.27 12.91 -11.10
CA SER A 3 9.80 13.23 -9.76
C SER A 3 10.32 14.68 -9.64
N ALA A 4 9.56 15.63 -10.19
CA ALA A 4 9.92 17.03 -10.29
C ALA A 4 9.76 17.74 -8.93
N ASN A 5 10.88 18.06 -8.27
CA ASN A 5 10.89 18.70 -6.95
C ASN A 5 10.32 20.12 -6.99
N ASP A 6 10.59 20.87 -8.06
CA ASP A 6 10.03 22.19 -8.33
C ASP A 6 8.49 22.16 -8.39
N ALA A 7 7.93 21.15 -9.06
CA ALA A 7 6.48 20.95 -9.10
C ALA A 7 5.91 20.57 -7.73
N ALA A 8 6.61 19.78 -6.93
CA ALA A 8 6.19 19.42 -5.57
C ALA A 8 6.15 20.65 -4.64
N VAL A 9 7.18 21.51 -4.72
CA VAL A 9 7.21 22.80 -3.98
C VAL A 9 6.08 23.72 -4.43
N ALA A 10 5.91 23.93 -5.74
CA ALA A 10 4.85 24.80 -6.26
C ALA A 10 3.45 24.32 -5.84
N LEU A 11 3.20 23.00 -5.81
CA LEU A 11 1.94 22.44 -5.31
C LEU A 11 1.77 22.66 -3.81
N ALA A 12 2.84 22.47 -3.03
CA ALA A 12 2.81 22.69 -1.58
C ALA A 12 2.48 24.16 -1.24
N GLU A 13 3.17 25.10 -1.88
CA GLU A 13 2.92 26.53 -1.73
C GLU A 13 1.51 26.91 -2.18
N HIS A 14 1.02 26.33 -3.29
CA HIS A 14 -0.34 26.60 -3.76
C HIS A 14 -1.43 26.10 -2.78
N VAL A 15 -1.23 24.93 -2.18
CA VAL A 15 -2.24 24.27 -1.31
C VAL A 15 -2.21 24.78 0.13
N SER A 16 -1.03 25.14 0.64
CA SER A 16 -0.83 25.47 2.06
C SER A 16 -0.14 26.82 2.29
N GLY A 17 0.21 27.56 1.25
CA GLY A 17 0.89 28.86 1.35
C GLY A 17 2.39 28.79 1.60
N SER A 18 2.92 27.65 2.06
CA SER A 18 4.35 27.40 2.26
C SER A 18 4.65 25.90 2.24
N VAL A 19 5.94 25.56 2.11
CA VAL A 19 6.43 24.17 2.19
C VAL A 19 6.23 23.61 3.61
N GLU A 20 6.49 24.43 4.62
CA GLU A 20 6.39 24.05 6.03
C GLU A 20 4.94 23.74 6.42
N ALA A 21 4.00 24.62 6.06
CA ALA A 21 2.57 24.39 6.32
C ALA A 21 2.01 23.20 5.51
N PHE A 22 2.62 22.85 4.38
CA PHE A 22 2.26 21.63 3.65
C PHE A 22 2.80 20.38 4.34
N ALA A 23 4.04 20.42 4.84
CA ALA A 23 4.64 19.35 5.61
C ALA A 23 3.83 19.04 6.89
N GLU A 24 3.32 20.07 7.58
CA GLU A 24 2.38 19.90 8.70
C GLU A 24 1.14 19.09 8.29
N LYS A 25 0.48 19.45 7.18
CA LYS A 25 -0.67 18.69 6.66
C LYS A 25 -0.32 17.27 6.24
N MET A 26 0.89 17.04 5.70
CA MET A 26 1.35 15.69 5.37
C MET A 26 1.44 14.83 6.63
N ASN A 27 1.97 15.39 7.73
CA ASN A 27 2.07 14.70 9.02
C ASN A 27 0.71 14.47 9.68
N GLU A 28 -0.19 15.46 9.64
CA GLU A 28 -1.58 15.31 10.08
C GLU A 28 -2.26 14.16 9.34
N LYS A 29 -2.13 14.14 8.00
CA LYS A 29 -2.72 13.08 7.17
C LYS A 29 -2.09 11.72 7.46
N ALA A 30 -0.78 11.65 7.69
CA ALA A 30 -0.11 10.40 8.06
C ALA A 30 -0.67 9.84 9.37
N MET A 31 -0.83 10.68 10.39
CA MET A 31 -1.42 10.29 11.68
C MET A 31 -2.88 9.84 11.52
N GLU A 32 -3.69 10.55 10.73
CA GLU A 32 -5.08 10.16 10.44
C GLU A 32 -5.18 8.76 9.81
N LEU A 33 -4.19 8.39 9.00
CA LEU A 33 -4.14 7.11 8.30
C LEU A 33 -3.53 5.98 9.14
N GLY A 34 -2.92 6.26 10.29
CA GLY A 34 -2.20 5.27 11.10
C GLY A 34 -0.70 5.12 10.77
N ALA A 35 -0.16 5.94 9.85
CA ALA A 35 1.26 6.00 9.51
C ALA A 35 2.06 6.76 10.60
N THR A 36 2.12 6.18 11.79
CA THR A 36 2.61 6.79 13.03
C THR A 36 4.14 6.74 13.20
N HIS A 37 4.86 6.04 12.32
CA HIS A 37 6.32 5.96 12.29
C HIS A 37 6.90 6.77 11.12
N SER A 38 6.21 7.84 10.74
CA SER A 38 6.57 8.73 9.64
C SER A 38 6.62 10.18 10.09
N HIS A 39 7.55 10.93 9.53
CA HIS A 39 7.61 12.38 9.62
C HIS A 39 8.11 12.96 8.29
N PHE A 40 7.37 13.92 7.75
CA PHE A 40 7.67 14.59 6.50
C PHE A 40 8.10 16.02 6.76
N SER A 41 9.31 16.37 6.33
CA SER A 41 9.84 17.74 6.44
C SER A 41 9.72 18.56 5.15
N ASN A 42 9.40 17.91 4.02
CA ASN A 42 9.31 18.55 2.70
C ASN A 42 8.42 17.70 1.75
N PRO A 43 7.92 18.27 0.64
CA PRO A 43 6.97 17.58 -0.24
C PRO A 43 7.62 16.66 -1.29
N HIS A 44 8.94 16.62 -1.38
CA HIS A 44 9.66 15.95 -2.48
C HIS A 44 10.56 14.79 -2.06
N GLY A 45 10.85 14.63 -0.76
CA GLY A 45 11.68 13.55 -0.24
C GLY A 45 13.19 13.75 -0.42
N LEU A 46 13.66 15.00 -0.55
CA LEU A 46 15.10 15.24 -0.39
C LEU A 46 15.47 15.05 1.07
N HIS A 47 16.70 14.61 1.32
CA HIS A 47 17.14 14.26 2.65
C HIS A 47 17.07 15.45 3.60
N GLU A 48 16.39 15.23 4.72
CA GLU A 48 16.44 16.05 5.93
C GLU A 48 16.51 15.07 7.11
N PRO A 49 17.21 15.39 8.21
CA PRO A 49 17.40 14.47 9.34
C PRO A 49 16.09 13.92 9.89
N ASP A 50 15.04 14.76 9.92
CA ASP A 50 13.73 14.39 10.43
C ASP A 50 12.77 13.90 9.33
N HIS A 51 13.19 13.76 8.07
CA HIS A 51 12.33 13.23 7.00
C HIS A 51 12.47 11.71 6.89
N TYR A 52 11.51 10.96 7.42
CA TYR A 52 11.55 9.50 7.46
C TYR A 52 10.16 8.86 7.36
N SER A 53 10.16 7.58 7.02
CA SER A 53 8.99 6.70 7.03
C SER A 53 9.44 5.25 7.15
N THR A 54 8.51 4.34 7.37
CA THR A 54 8.73 2.90 7.25
C THR A 54 8.10 2.33 5.98
N ALA A 55 8.48 1.12 5.58
CA ALA A 55 7.84 0.41 4.48
C ALA A 55 6.35 0.14 4.77
N TYR A 56 6.01 -0.09 6.04
CA TYR A 56 4.65 -0.33 6.48
C TYR A 56 3.78 0.93 6.36
N ASP A 57 4.27 2.06 6.86
CA ASP A 57 3.57 3.36 6.78
C ASP A 57 3.39 3.81 5.32
N MET A 58 4.40 3.62 4.48
CA MET A 58 4.28 3.88 3.05
C MET A 58 3.22 2.98 2.39
N ALA A 59 3.07 1.73 2.84
CA ALA A 59 2.04 0.84 2.33
C ALA A 59 0.64 1.33 2.72
N ILE A 60 0.46 1.85 3.94
CA ILE A 60 -0.78 2.50 4.39
C ILE A 60 -1.10 3.70 3.51
N ILE A 61 -0.16 4.65 3.40
CA ILE A 61 -0.34 5.90 2.64
C ILE A 61 -0.68 5.60 1.18
N PHE A 62 0.04 4.67 0.56
CA PHE A 62 -0.20 4.32 -0.83
C PHE A 62 -1.51 3.54 -1.02
N SER A 63 -1.91 2.70 -0.06
CA SER A 63 -3.23 2.05 -0.07
C SER A 63 -4.37 3.05 -0.05
N ASP A 64 -4.22 4.15 0.71
CA ASP A 64 -5.19 5.24 0.71
C ASP A 64 -5.18 5.99 -0.64
N ALA A 65 -4.01 6.33 -1.16
CA ALA A 65 -3.86 6.99 -2.46
C ALA A 65 -4.55 6.21 -3.61
N LEU A 66 -4.46 4.88 -3.59
CA LEU A 66 -5.08 3.99 -4.59
C LEU A 66 -6.61 3.99 -4.58
N LYS A 67 -7.26 4.59 -3.57
CA LYS A 67 -8.72 4.81 -3.56
C LYS A 67 -9.14 5.99 -4.43
N HIS A 68 -8.22 6.90 -4.75
CA HIS A 68 -8.51 8.12 -5.51
C HIS A 68 -8.37 7.87 -7.02
N PRO A 69 -9.45 7.96 -7.81
CA PRO A 69 -9.39 7.72 -9.26
C PRO A 69 -8.44 8.67 -10.00
N GLU A 70 -8.36 9.92 -9.57
CA GLU A 70 -7.42 10.90 -10.15
C GLU A 70 -5.96 10.54 -9.91
N PHE A 71 -5.62 10.01 -8.73
CA PHE A 71 -4.27 9.51 -8.46
C PHE A 71 -3.92 8.36 -9.40
N LEU A 72 -4.81 7.37 -9.54
CA LEU A 72 -4.62 6.25 -10.46
C LEU A 72 -4.44 6.71 -11.91
N ARG A 73 -5.25 7.68 -12.35
CA ARG A 73 -5.16 8.26 -13.70
C ARG A 73 -3.79 8.91 -13.92
N ILE A 74 -3.32 9.75 -12.99
CA ILE A 74 -2.03 10.43 -13.08
C ILE A 74 -0.88 9.42 -13.01
N ALA A 75 -0.94 8.46 -12.08
CA ALA A 75 0.08 7.44 -11.89
C ALA A 75 0.22 6.53 -13.12
N ASN A 76 -0.85 6.28 -13.88
CA ASN A 76 -0.84 5.51 -15.13
C ASN A 76 -0.60 6.34 -16.40
N THR A 77 -0.47 7.65 -16.29
CA THR A 77 -0.20 8.49 -17.47
C THR A 77 1.24 8.23 -17.94
N SER A 78 1.38 7.63 -19.13
CA SER A 78 2.68 7.29 -19.74
C SER A 78 3.36 8.47 -20.43
N PHE A 79 2.55 9.40 -20.93
CA PHE A 79 2.98 10.59 -21.64
C PHE A 79 1.96 11.71 -21.43
N VAL A 80 2.45 12.93 -21.27
CA VAL A 80 1.64 14.14 -21.35
C VAL A 80 2.41 15.22 -22.11
N SER A 81 1.68 15.94 -22.96
CA SER A 81 2.15 17.15 -23.61
C SER A 81 1.35 18.33 -23.06
N MET A 82 2.02 19.38 -22.60
CA MET A 82 1.40 20.53 -21.97
C MET A 82 2.02 21.85 -22.43
N PRO A 83 1.31 22.99 -22.36
CA PRO A 83 1.88 24.29 -22.67
C PRO A 83 3.12 24.58 -21.81
N TRP A 84 4.18 25.08 -22.43
CA TRP A 84 5.38 25.51 -21.72
C TRP A 84 5.47 27.03 -21.72
N HIS A 85 5.21 27.63 -20.56
CA HIS A 85 5.24 29.08 -20.41
C HIS A 85 6.58 29.67 -20.88
N GLY A 86 6.52 30.62 -21.82
CA GLY A 86 7.71 31.27 -22.40
C GLY A 86 8.40 30.49 -23.54
N LYS A 87 7.80 29.39 -24.03
CA LYS A 87 8.28 28.62 -25.19
C LYS A 87 7.16 28.46 -26.22
N THR A 88 7.53 28.33 -27.50
CA THR A 88 6.60 28.02 -28.59
C THR A 88 6.27 26.53 -28.65
N GLU A 89 7.23 25.69 -28.29
CA GLU A 89 7.07 24.24 -28.23
C GLU A 89 6.42 23.79 -26.91
N PRO A 90 5.62 22.71 -26.92
CA PRO A 90 5.07 22.16 -25.70
C PRO A 90 6.14 21.51 -24.83
N ARG A 91 5.85 21.41 -23.53
CA ARG A 91 6.62 20.57 -22.61
C ARG A 91 6.07 19.16 -22.70
N GLU A 92 6.94 18.25 -23.10
CA GLU A 92 6.64 16.82 -23.17
C GLU A 92 7.23 16.11 -21.94
N ILE A 93 6.40 15.31 -21.28
CA ILE A 93 6.76 14.55 -20.09
C ILE A 93 6.43 13.10 -20.34
N TYR A 94 7.47 12.27 -20.31
CA TYR A 94 7.35 10.82 -20.33
C TYR A 94 7.45 10.28 -18.91
N HIS A 95 6.67 9.25 -18.61
CA HIS A 95 6.76 8.59 -17.32
C HIS A 95 8.00 7.69 -17.29
N ALA A 96 9.03 8.15 -16.57
CA ALA A 96 10.34 7.51 -16.51
C ALA A 96 10.31 6.04 -16.06
N THR A 97 9.33 5.64 -15.24
CA THR A 97 9.26 4.30 -14.67
C THR A 97 8.21 3.40 -15.32
N LEU A 98 7.07 3.93 -15.81
CA LEU A 98 6.03 3.12 -16.49
C LEU A 98 6.58 2.33 -17.69
N GLN A 99 7.51 2.91 -18.45
CA GLN A 99 8.11 2.26 -19.61
C GLN A 99 9.11 1.15 -19.22
N ALA A 100 9.53 1.13 -17.96
CA ALA A 100 10.52 0.19 -17.42
C ALA A 100 9.89 -0.89 -16.51
N LEU A 101 8.55 -0.96 -16.39
CA LEU A 101 7.89 -1.95 -15.53
C LEU A 101 7.73 -3.29 -16.26
N PRO A 102 8.49 -4.34 -15.90
CA PRO A 102 8.28 -5.68 -16.43
C PRO A 102 7.03 -6.37 -15.86
N TYR A 103 6.44 -5.83 -14.78
CA TYR A 103 5.36 -6.51 -14.05
C TYR A 103 3.97 -6.17 -14.63
N PRO A 104 3.25 -7.15 -15.21
CA PRO A 104 2.05 -6.90 -16.02
C PRO A 104 0.84 -6.38 -15.22
N TRP A 105 0.89 -6.49 -13.89
CA TRP A 105 -0.24 -6.18 -13.01
C TRP A 105 -0.13 -4.81 -12.34
N VAL A 106 0.89 -4.00 -12.64
CA VAL A 106 1.07 -2.71 -11.96
C VAL A 106 -0.01 -1.71 -12.40
N ILE A 107 -0.63 -1.07 -11.41
CA ILE A 107 -1.65 -0.02 -11.60
C ILE A 107 -1.20 1.35 -11.07
N ALA A 108 -0.12 1.42 -10.28
CA ALA A 108 0.51 2.68 -9.88
C ALA A 108 1.89 2.39 -9.31
N ASN A 109 2.82 3.32 -9.45
CA ASN A 109 4.11 3.23 -8.77
C ASN A 109 4.71 4.61 -8.47
N LYS A 110 5.63 4.64 -7.51
CA LYS A 110 6.58 5.74 -7.34
C LYS A 110 7.92 5.21 -6.85
N ASN A 111 8.99 5.59 -7.55
CA ASN A 111 10.37 5.34 -7.14
C ASN A 111 10.99 6.55 -6.41
N GLY A 112 12.07 6.34 -5.67
CA GLY A 112 12.86 7.39 -5.03
C GLY A 112 14.32 6.98 -4.89
N TYR A 113 15.19 7.98 -4.79
CA TYR A 113 16.62 7.78 -4.52
C TYR A 113 17.21 9.03 -3.86
N THR A 114 17.94 8.83 -2.76
CA THR A 114 18.99 9.73 -2.24
C THR A 114 20.16 8.86 -1.80
N ASP A 115 21.31 9.45 -1.51
CA ASP A 115 22.47 8.69 -1.05
C ASP A 115 22.21 8.03 0.32
N GLU A 116 21.38 8.65 1.17
CA GLU A 116 20.97 8.13 2.48
C GLU A 116 19.87 7.08 2.39
N ALA A 117 18.91 7.27 1.49
CA ALA A 117 17.73 6.40 1.37
C ALA A 117 17.99 5.13 0.52
N GLY A 118 19.01 5.17 -0.36
CA GLY A 118 19.18 4.18 -1.42
C GLY A 118 18.00 4.17 -2.39
N GLN A 119 17.85 3.11 -3.19
CA GLN A 119 16.67 2.99 -4.05
C GLN A 119 15.44 2.63 -3.21
N THR A 120 14.35 3.34 -3.43
CA THR A 120 13.04 3.07 -2.82
C THR A 120 11.96 2.97 -3.88
N LEU A 121 10.93 2.17 -3.63
CA LEU A 121 9.86 1.90 -4.57
C LEU A 121 8.60 1.48 -3.83
N VAL A 122 7.49 2.11 -4.20
CA VAL A 122 6.14 1.67 -3.84
C VAL A 122 5.35 1.34 -5.08
N TYR A 123 4.74 0.16 -5.09
CA TYR A 123 3.91 -0.37 -6.18
C TYR A 123 2.51 -0.68 -5.67
N GLY A 124 1.51 -0.32 -6.49
CA GLY A 124 0.18 -0.91 -6.46
C GLY A 124 0.06 -1.86 -7.63
N ALA A 125 -0.25 -3.13 -7.37
CA ALA A 125 -0.48 -4.12 -8.41
C ALA A 125 -1.85 -4.76 -8.24
N GLN A 126 -2.56 -5.02 -9.33
CA GLN A 126 -3.86 -5.69 -9.33
C GLN A 126 -3.89 -6.81 -10.38
N LYS A 127 -4.14 -8.02 -9.90
CA LYS A 127 -4.41 -9.22 -10.72
C LYS A 127 -5.78 -9.75 -10.33
N ASP A 128 -6.64 -9.91 -11.33
CA ASP A 128 -8.06 -10.23 -11.12
C ASP A 128 -8.72 -9.24 -10.15
N SER A 129 -9.35 -9.73 -9.08
CA SER A 129 -9.93 -8.89 -8.02
C SER A 129 -9.03 -8.74 -6.80
N THR A 130 -7.77 -9.18 -6.86
CA THR A 130 -6.80 -9.00 -5.76
C THR A 130 -5.88 -7.83 -6.10
N ARG A 131 -5.77 -6.89 -5.16
CA ARG A 131 -4.79 -5.80 -5.23
C ARG A 131 -3.79 -5.91 -4.09
N PHE A 132 -2.53 -5.66 -4.38
CA PHE A 132 -1.44 -5.53 -3.42
C PHE A 132 -0.79 -4.17 -3.48
N VAL A 133 -0.32 -3.73 -2.32
CA VAL A 133 0.69 -2.69 -2.19
C VAL A 133 1.97 -3.33 -1.71
N ALA A 134 3.07 -3.08 -2.40
CA ALA A 134 4.40 -3.56 -2.04
C ALA A 134 5.37 -2.38 -1.96
N VAL A 135 6.20 -2.37 -0.92
CA VAL A 135 7.17 -1.30 -0.66
C VAL A 135 8.53 -1.92 -0.45
N ILE A 136 9.54 -1.40 -1.14
CA ILE A 136 10.94 -1.73 -0.96
C ILE A 136 11.69 -0.44 -0.63
N MET A 137 12.54 -0.50 0.39
CA MET A 137 13.39 0.61 0.81
C MET A 137 14.85 0.16 0.85
N ASN A 138 15.76 1.06 0.47
CA ASN A 138 17.20 0.86 0.44
C ASN A 138 17.63 -0.41 -0.31
N SER A 139 17.19 -0.53 -1.57
CA SER A 139 17.55 -1.65 -2.44
C SER A 139 18.68 -1.29 -3.40
N GLN A 140 19.38 -2.33 -3.87
CA GLN A 140 20.37 -2.26 -4.96
C GLN A 140 19.83 -2.88 -6.26
N ASP A 141 18.69 -3.56 -6.22
CA ASP A 141 18.09 -4.28 -7.35
C ASP A 141 16.55 -4.20 -7.29
N ILE A 142 16.06 -2.98 -7.15
CA ILE A 142 14.70 -2.72 -6.68
C ILE A 142 13.60 -3.29 -7.59
N TRP A 143 13.86 -3.39 -8.89
CA TRP A 143 12.90 -3.91 -9.85
C TRP A 143 12.75 -5.43 -9.75
N ASN A 144 13.87 -6.17 -9.70
CA ASN A 144 13.83 -7.63 -9.55
C ASN A 144 13.30 -8.04 -8.17
N GLU A 145 13.66 -7.31 -7.11
CA GLU A 145 13.12 -7.56 -5.78
C GLU A 145 11.61 -7.32 -5.73
N MET A 146 11.11 -6.26 -6.39
CA MET A 146 9.68 -5.96 -6.45
C MET A 146 8.90 -7.04 -7.20
N ASP A 147 9.40 -7.49 -8.35
CA ASP A 147 8.82 -8.59 -9.11
C ASP A 147 8.76 -9.88 -8.28
N TYR A 148 9.84 -10.19 -7.56
CA TYR A 148 9.92 -11.38 -6.70
C TYR A 148 8.91 -11.33 -5.55
N VAL A 149 8.82 -10.18 -4.85
CA VAL A 149 7.87 -9.99 -3.74
C VAL A 149 6.44 -10.11 -4.22
N LEU A 150 6.08 -9.48 -5.33
CA LEU A 150 4.72 -9.54 -5.88
C LEU A 150 4.37 -10.95 -6.36
N ASN A 151 5.30 -11.66 -7.01
CA ASN A 151 5.06 -13.05 -7.41
C ASN A 151 4.84 -13.96 -6.22
N ILE A 152 5.66 -13.88 -5.18
CA ILE A 152 5.43 -14.62 -3.93
C ILE A 152 4.08 -14.27 -3.34
N ALA A 153 3.74 -12.97 -3.28
CA ALA A 153 2.47 -12.54 -2.75
C ALA A 153 1.33 -13.23 -3.51
N TYR A 154 1.26 -13.07 -4.83
CA TYR A 154 0.20 -13.67 -5.66
C TYR A 154 0.17 -15.21 -5.67
N GLU A 155 1.30 -15.89 -5.48
CA GLU A 155 1.36 -17.35 -5.34
C GLU A 155 0.92 -17.84 -3.95
N ALA A 156 1.27 -17.09 -2.90
CA ALA A 156 1.00 -17.48 -1.51
C ALA A 156 -0.45 -17.27 -1.09
N ILE A 157 -1.20 -16.43 -1.81
CA ILE A 157 -2.58 -16.15 -1.45
C ILE A 157 -3.54 -17.20 -1.97
N ASN A 158 -4.16 -17.88 -1.01
CA ASN A 158 -5.36 -18.65 -1.23
C ASN A 158 -6.57 -17.71 -1.14
N ARG A 159 -7.33 -17.64 -2.23
CA ARG A 159 -8.68 -17.09 -2.19
C ARG A 159 -9.63 -18.15 -1.67
N SER A 160 -10.37 -17.80 -0.65
CA SER A 160 -11.45 -18.64 -0.13
C SER A 160 -12.69 -17.78 0.00
N ILE A 161 -13.77 -18.24 -0.64
CA ILE A 161 -15.10 -17.71 -0.34
C ILE A 161 -15.44 -18.26 1.05
N LEU A 162 -15.45 -17.39 2.06
CA LEU A 162 -15.86 -17.80 3.42
C LEU A 162 -17.36 -18.00 3.51
N ILE A 163 -18.12 -17.10 2.89
CA ILE A 163 -19.57 -17.13 2.91
C ILE A 163 -20.06 -16.79 1.50
N GLN A 164 -20.89 -17.66 0.94
CA GLN A 164 -21.43 -17.45 -0.40
C GLN A 164 -22.59 -16.46 -0.36
N LYS A 165 -22.73 -15.69 -1.43
CA LYS A 165 -23.91 -14.89 -1.73
C LYS A 165 -25.18 -15.71 -1.54
N GLY A 166 -26.18 -15.10 -0.90
CA GLY A 166 -27.46 -15.74 -0.63
C GLY A 166 -27.48 -16.64 0.60
N THR A 167 -26.34 -16.87 1.26
CA THR A 167 -26.27 -17.60 2.53
C THR A 167 -27.08 -16.87 3.60
N ASP A 168 -27.97 -17.61 4.27
CA ASP A 168 -28.72 -17.12 5.42
C ASP A 168 -27.80 -17.07 6.65
N LEU A 169 -27.73 -15.92 7.32
CA LEU A 169 -26.96 -15.71 8.54
C LEU A 169 -27.91 -15.40 9.70
N GLU A 170 -27.66 -16.02 10.85
CA GLU A 170 -28.44 -15.79 12.06
C GLU A 170 -27.56 -15.15 13.13
N PHE A 171 -27.99 -14.00 13.64
CA PHE A 171 -27.33 -13.30 14.74
C PHE A 171 -28.37 -12.96 15.81
N GLY A 172 -28.31 -13.67 16.94
CA GLY A 172 -29.35 -13.57 17.97
C GLY A 172 -30.71 -14.01 17.42
N THR A 173 -31.71 -13.13 17.44
CA THR A 173 -33.05 -13.38 16.88
C THR A 173 -33.23 -12.87 15.44
N SER A 174 -32.23 -12.21 14.87
CA SER A 174 -32.31 -11.60 13.54
C SER A 174 -31.77 -12.54 12.46
N LYS A 175 -32.46 -12.58 11.33
CA LYS A 175 -32.05 -13.32 10.11
C LYS A 175 -31.61 -12.35 9.03
N TRP A 176 -30.50 -12.67 8.39
CA TRP A 176 -29.85 -11.86 7.38
C TRP A 176 -29.53 -12.73 6.16
N LYS A 177 -29.35 -12.10 5.01
CA LYS A 177 -28.95 -12.77 3.77
C LYS A 177 -27.74 -12.06 3.19
N MET A 178 -26.70 -12.82 2.84
CA MET A 178 -25.52 -12.26 2.18
C MET A 178 -25.90 -11.69 0.81
N ALA A 179 -25.66 -10.40 0.61
CA ALA A 179 -25.91 -9.73 -0.67
C ALA A 179 -24.86 -10.10 -1.74
N ASP A 180 -23.65 -10.44 -1.30
CA ASP A 180 -22.54 -10.86 -2.15
C ASP A 180 -21.62 -11.86 -1.44
N ASP A 181 -20.68 -12.45 -2.16
CA ASP A 181 -19.68 -13.36 -1.60
C ASP A 181 -18.75 -12.63 -0.61
N LEU A 182 -18.59 -13.17 0.61
CA LEU A 182 -17.50 -12.78 1.50
C LEU A 182 -16.26 -13.55 1.10
N THR A 183 -15.48 -12.97 0.19
CA THR A 183 -14.17 -13.50 -0.19
C THR A 183 -13.11 -12.98 0.77
N VAL A 184 -12.32 -13.90 1.32
CA VAL A 184 -11.06 -13.55 1.96
C VAL A 184 -9.93 -14.14 1.15
N VAL A 185 -8.86 -13.39 1.14
CA VAL A 185 -7.57 -13.83 0.66
C VAL A 185 -6.78 -14.18 1.93
N THR A 186 -5.92 -15.19 1.95
CA THR A 186 -5.10 -15.53 3.13
C THR A 186 -3.85 -16.32 2.72
N GLY A 187 -2.78 -16.20 3.51
CA GLY A 187 -1.58 -17.03 3.35
C GLY A 187 -1.70 -18.44 3.94
N GLN A 188 -2.82 -18.77 4.59
CA GLN A 188 -3.04 -20.05 5.28
C GLN A 188 -4.50 -20.48 5.18
N SER A 189 -4.76 -21.79 5.27
CA SER A 189 -6.13 -22.30 5.26
C SER A 189 -6.94 -21.77 6.44
N LEU A 190 -8.22 -21.51 6.20
CA LEU A 190 -9.13 -20.92 7.17
C LEU A 190 -10.09 -21.92 7.79
N ASN A 191 -10.33 -21.73 9.09
CA ASN A 191 -11.32 -22.48 9.84
C ASN A 191 -12.07 -21.52 10.79
N GLN A 192 -13.39 -21.47 10.65
CA GLN A 192 -14.27 -20.68 11.53
C GLN A 192 -14.13 -21.18 12.97
N ASP A 193 -14.16 -20.27 13.95
CA ASP A 193 -13.96 -20.53 15.38
C ASP A 193 -12.53 -20.89 15.81
N LYS A 194 -11.65 -21.27 14.86
CA LYS A 194 -10.20 -21.43 15.11
C LYS A 194 -9.37 -20.22 14.69
N ASN A 195 -9.54 -19.75 13.46
CA ASN A 195 -8.74 -18.67 12.89
C ASN A 195 -9.46 -17.33 12.89
N TYR A 196 -10.80 -17.34 12.83
CA TYR A 196 -11.59 -16.11 12.79
C TYR A 196 -12.96 -16.30 13.44
N LEU A 197 -13.59 -15.18 13.80
CA LEU A 197 -14.96 -15.09 14.24
C LEU A 197 -15.71 -14.05 13.40
N LEU A 198 -16.95 -14.39 13.06
CA LEU A 198 -17.88 -13.48 12.41
C LEU A 198 -18.74 -12.83 13.49
N LYS A 199 -18.78 -11.49 13.54
CA LYS A 199 -19.71 -10.74 14.40
C LYS A 199 -20.56 -9.83 13.56
N LEU A 200 -21.82 -9.68 13.93
CA LEU A 200 -22.62 -8.57 13.47
C LEU A 200 -22.40 -7.40 14.43
N ASP A 201 -21.97 -6.26 13.90
CA ASP A 201 -22.00 -5.02 14.66
C ASP A 201 -23.45 -4.52 14.73
N PRO A 202 -24.10 -4.55 15.90
CA PRO A 202 -25.50 -4.19 16.03
C PRO A 202 -25.76 -2.70 15.76
N VAL A 203 -24.73 -1.85 15.79
CA VAL A 203 -24.86 -0.40 15.59
C VAL A 203 -24.73 -0.03 14.11
N SER A 204 -23.83 -0.70 13.38
CA SER A 204 -23.58 -0.39 11.97
C SER A 204 -24.24 -1.36 10.99
N SER A 205 -24.87 -2.44 11.48
CA SER A 205 -25.39 -3.55 10.67
C SER A 205 -24.32 -4.14 9.74
N ARG A 206 -23.04 -4.04 10.13
CA ARG A 206 -21.91 -4.55 9.36
C ARG A 206 -21.47 -5.89 9.91
N LEU A 207 -21.17 -6.80 8.98
CA LEU A 207 -20.48 -8.03 9.28
C LEU A 207 -19.00 -7.72 9.54
N LYS A 208 -18.51 -8.06 10.72
CA LYS A 208 -17.11 -7.93 11.13
C LYS A 208 -16.47 -9.30 11.16
N LEU A 209 -15.31 -9.41 10.53
CA LEU A 209 -14.44 -10.57 10.62
C LEU A 209 -13.32 -10.26 11.61
N GLU A 210 -13.30 -10.94 12.75
CA GLU A 210 -12.25 -10.81 13.76
C GLU A 210 -11.32 -12.01 13.70
N TRP A 211 -10.00 -11.79 13.66
CA TRP A 211 -9.02 -12.88 13.68
C TRP A 211 -8.75 -13.37 15.12
N ARG A 212 -8.63 -14.69 15.33
CA ARG A 212 -8.38 -15.28 16.66
C ARG A 212 -6.96 -15.84 16.81
N GLU A 213 -6.33 -15.46 17.92
CA GLU A 213 -5.16 -16.06 18.60
C GLU A 213 -3.84 -16.25 17.82
N THR A 214 -3.30 -15.17 17.23
CA THR A 214 -1.91 -14.73 17.54
C THR A 214 -1.75 -13.25 17.20
N MET A 215 -1.67 -12.40 18.23
CA MET A 215 -1.56 -10.93 18.17
C MET A 215 -0.10 -10.49 18.02
N ILE A 216 0.20 -9.53 17.11
CA ILE A 216 1.49 -8.79 17.11
C ILE A 216 1.34 -7.25 16.94
N ALA A 217 0.16 -6.69 16.61
CA ALA A 217 -0.17 -5.25 16.78
C ALA A 217 -1.68 -4.96 16.57
N GLU A 218 -2.19 -3.86 17.15
CA GLU A 218 -3.60 -3.41 17.19
C GLU A 218 -3.70 -1.93 16.75
N GLU A 219 -4.80 -1.54 16.08
CA GLU A 219 -5.18 -0.14 15.83
C GLU A 219 -6.65 0.13 16.20
N SER A 220 -6.89 1.35 16.70
CA SER A 220 -8.19 1.87 17.15
C SER A 220 -8.91 2.69 16.07
N ILE A 221 -10.24 2.56 15.92
CA ILE A 221 -11.03 3.40 15.01
C ILE A 221 -12.09 4.21 15.78
N GLN A 222 -12.13 5.52 15.51
CA GLN A 222 -13.09 6.49 16.05
C GLN A 222 -14.40 6.58 15.24
N LYS A 223 -15.44 7.07 15.92
CA LYS A 223 -16.83 7.17 15.45
C LYS A 223 -17.05 8.47 14.67
N THR A 224 -17.61 8.42 13.46
CA THR A 224 -18.17 9.61 12.82
C THR A 224 -19.61 9.38 12.38
N SER A 225 -20.38 10.45 12.46
CA SER A 225 -21.83 10.51 12.53
C SER A 225 -22.42 11.17 11.29
N SER A 226 -22.95 10.37 10.37
CA SER A 226 -24.16 10.68 9.58
C SER A 226 -24.37 9.63 8.49
N LEU A 227 -25.65 9.30 8.28
CA LEU A 227 -26.17 8.29 7.37
C LEU A 227 -26.01 8.72 5.90
N GLU A 228 -25.48 7.83 5.05
CA GLU A 228 -26.08 7.34 3.80
C GLU A 228 -25.10 6.38 3.08
N GLU A 229 -25.65 5.29 2.52
CA GLU A 229 -25.01 4.17 1.80
C GLU A 229 -23.81 3.46 2.47
N VAL A 230 -24.04 2.24 2.98
CA VAL A 230 -22.95 1.39 3.47
C VAL A 230 -22.46 0.46 2.35
N TRP A 231 -21.45 0.92 1.64
CA TRP A 231 -20.57 0.08 0.86
C TRP A 231 -19.74 -0.80 1.82
N TYR A 232 -19.67 -2.11 1.57
CA TYR A 232 -18.60 -2.93 2.11
C TYR A 232 -17.36 -2.66 1.27
N GLU A 233 -16.70 -1.53 1.52
CA GLU A 233 -15.28 -1.44 1.19
C GLU A 233 -14.57 -2.37 2.17
N SER A 234 -14.10 -3.52 1.68
CA SER A 234 -13.04 -4.27 2.35
C SER A 234 -11.84 -3.32 2.49
N PRO A 235 -11.56 -2.75 3.67
CA PRO A 235 -10.40 -1.91 3.84
C PRO A 235 -9.27 -2.89 4.15
N TRP A 236 -8.65 -3.43 3.11
CA TRP A 236 -7.27 -3.91 3.15
C TRP A 236 -6.90 -4.79 4.35
N VAL A 237 -7.54 -5.94 4.55
CA VAL A 237 -6.97 -6.96 5.44
C VAL A 237 -6.07 -7.88 4.63
N PHE A 238 -4.83 -7.45 4.40
CA PHE A 238 -3.66 -8.35 4.44
C PHE A 238 -2.66 -7.86 5.46
N TRP A 239 -3.04 -8.01 6.73
CA TRP A 239 -2.04 -8.34 7.72
C TRP A 239 -1.60 -9.77 7.45
N ILE A 240 -0.49 -9.91 6.73
CA ILE A 240 0.42 -11.03 6.98
C ILE A 240 1.43 -10.46 7.97
N PRO A 241 1.37 -10.79 9.28
CA PRO A 241 2.43 -10.42 10.24
C PRO A 241 3.82 -10.95 9.85
N TRP A 242 3.91 -11.68 8.73
CA TRP A 242 5.06 -12.41 8.21
C TRP A 242 5.40 -12.11 6.74
N LEU A 243 4.91 -11.01 6.17
CA LEU A 243 5.39 -10.52 4.87
C LEU A 243 5.70 -9.02 4.88
N VAL A 244 6.17 -8.51 6.02
CA VAL A 244 7.43 -7.77 5.92
C VAL A 244 8.45 -8.87 5.62
N ILE A 245 9.00 -8.91 4.41
CA ILE A 245 10.29 -9.56 4.23
C ILE A 245 11.27 -8.48 4.67
N PRO A 246 11.71 -8.43 5.95
CA PRO A 246 12.90 -7.68 6.25
C PRO A 246 13.98 -8.30 5.38
N CYS A 247 14.67 -7.50 4.57
CA CYS A 247 15.80 -7.92 3.73
C CYS A 247 16.95 -8.59 4.53
N TRP A 248 16.78 -8.82 5.82
CA TRP A 248 17.62 -9.68 6.66
C TRP A 248 17.73 -11.13 6.17
N ILE A 249 16.72 -11.67 5.45
CA ILE A 249 16.82 -13.02 4.87
C ILE A 249 17.82 -13.06 3.69
N SER A 250 17.99 -11.95 2.97
CA SER A 250 19.03 -11.82 1.94
C SER A 250 20.44 -11.79 2.56
N PHE A 251 20.60 -11.22 3.75
CA PHE A 251 21.87 -11.26 4.49
C PHE A 251 22.22 -12.69 4.96
N PHE A 252 21.24 -13.46 5.44
CA PHE A 252 21.47 -14.86 5.86
C PHE A 252 21.73 -15.80 4.67
N ARG A 253 21.04 -15.63 3.53
CA ARG A 253 21.31 -16.40 2.30
C ARG A 253 22.64 -16.04 1.66
N ALA A 254 23.07 -14.77 1.72
CA ALA A 254 24.40 -14.34 1.29
C ALA A 254 25.50 -14.93 2.18
N MET A 255 25.30 -14.97 3.51
CA MET A 255 26.25 -15.55 4.46
C MET A 255 26.38 -17.08 4.32
N LEU A 256 25.28 -17.78 4.04
CA LEU A 256 25.27 -19.22 3.78
C LEU A 256 25.94 -19.57 2.42
N ARG A 257 25.81 -18.73 1.40
CA ARG A 257 26.54 -18.86 0.12
C ARG A 257 28.03 -18.50 0.24
N ALA A 258 28.40 -17.59 1.14
CA ALA A 258 29.80 -17.28 1.42
C ALA A 258 30.52 -18.42 2.18
N LYS A 259 29.84 -19.06 3.15
CA LYS A 259 30.39 -20.24 3.85
C LYS A 259 30.50 -21.50 2.97
N SER A 260 29.62 -21.69 1.99
CA SER A 260 29.73 -22.83 1.07
C SER A 260 30.87 -22.68 0.04
N LYS A 261 31.20 -21.44 -0.35
CA LYS A 261 32.36 -21.17 -1.23
C LYS A 261 33.72 -21.28 -0.52
N GLN A 262 33.76 -21.15 0.80
CA GLN A 262 35.00 -21.28 1.58
C GLN A 262 35.34 -22.74 1.96
N LYS A 263 34.42 -23.69 1.78
CA LYS A 263 34.66 -25.13 2.00
C LYS A 263 35.12 -25.91 0.75
N ASN A 264 35.10 -25.27 -0.43
CA ASN A 264 35.52 -25.85 -1.70
C ASN A 264 36.73 -25.11 -2.32
N ARG A 265 37.62 -24.57 -1.47
CA ARG A 265 38.96 -24.12 -1.85
C ARG A 265 39.99 -24.68 -0.89
#